data_AF-A0A0L0FNI7-F1
#
_entry.id   AF-A0A0L0FNI7-F1
#
_cell.length_a   1.000
_cell.length_b   1.000
_cell.length_c   1.000
_cell.angle_alpha   90.00
_cell.angle_beta   90.00
_cell.angle_gamma   90.00
#
_symmetry.space_group_name_H-M   'P 1'
#
loop_
_entity.id
_entity.type
_entity.pdbx_description
1 polymer ?
#
loop_
_entity_poly.entity_id
_entity_poly.type
_entity_poly.pdbx_seq_one_letter_code
_entity_poly.pdbx_strand_id
1 'polypeptide(L)'
;MPADDKRGVPQKERKDSSGRVHKPERTRRLSEAAKQDLAVLGKRMSMGKLPLRITERSNPAKEHEIRPNSRSPVFVENGNCIGHTLFKLRTNPPDAHYQPYFEGRKRMFEVMVQGHLLNISPDDQVYMGIMGDKPLAMNSWLGSWTSSAMIAFIKLKVKDVHVTLGNEHEAAHLMMPVFSCADRFVITSEGDDPPEMGVPMFPEQVAKNERKDYRDWNTKDTYSLSMHGMYVDFVKWKVVNIPGLPDMCLSTFLGDMPLNIVAYALPRGHTGPHLEKDKRYIVSFKLEHESIHSML
;
A
#
# COMPACT_ATOMS: atom_id res chain seq x y z
N MET A 1 54.10 28.83 -29.42
CA MET A 1 53.01 29.59 -30.08
C MET A 1 51.72 28.81 -29.92
N PRO A 2 50.69 29.36 -29.24
CA PRO A 2 49.45 28.66 -28.89
C PRO A 2 48.23 29.14 -29.71
N ALA A 3 47.25 28.24 -29.91
CA ALA A 3 45.84 28.50 -30.29
C ALA A 3 45.08 27.16 -30.13
N ASP A 4 43.83 27.03 -29.68
CA ASP A 4 42.81 28.01 -29.31
C ASP A 4 41.75 27.32 -28.42
N ASP A 5 41.34 28.01 -27.35
CA ASP A 5 40.29 27.66 -26.38
C ASP A 5 39.00 28.40 -26.79
N LYS A 6 37.90 27.68 -27.05
CA LYS A 6 36.58 28.29 -27.26
C LYS A 6 35.60 27.89 -26.17
N ARG A 7 35.63 28.68 -25.09
CA ARG A 7 34.56 28.83 -24.10
C ARG A 7 33.30 29.43 -24.75
N GLY A 8 32.17 28.74 -24.61
CA GLY A 8 30.84 29.22 -24.99
C GLY A 8 30.33 30.30 -24.03
N VAL A 9 29.80 31.37 -24.62
CA VAL A 9 29.23 32.56 -23.95
C VAL A 9 27.82 32.27 -23.41
N PRO A 10 27.39 32.83 -22.26
CA PRO A 10 26.01 32.68 -21.78
C PRO A 10 25.03 33.52 -22.63
N GLN A 11 23.92 32.90 -23.05
CA GLN A 11 22.81 33.60 -23.70
C GLN A 11 22.21 34.67 -22.76
N LYS A 12 22.32 35.94 -23.14
CA LYS A 12 21.60 37.06 -22.50
C LYS A 12 20.11 36.93 -22.75
N GLU A 13 19.33 36.89 -21.68
CA GLU A 13 17.88 37.08 -21.70
C GLU A 13 17.53 38.45 -22.30
N ARG A 14 16.74 38.47 -23.38
CA ARG A 14 16.17 39.70 -23.94
C ARG A 14 14.91 40.05 -23.15
N LYS A 15 14.91 41.22 -22.49
CA LYS A 15 13.69 41.87 -21.96
C LYS A 15 13.02 42.65 -23.09
N ASP A 16 11.70 42.57 -23.19
CA ASP A 16 10.92 43.45 -24.07
C ASP A 16 10.71 44.83 -23.43
N SER A 17 10.22 45.77 -24.25
CA SER A 17 10.02 47.18 -23.93
C SER A 17 8.90 47.47 -22.91
N SER A 18 8.29 46.45 -22.30
CA SER A 18 7.23 46.61 -21.30
C SER A 18 7.67 46.31 -19.86
N GLY A 19 8.90 45.84 -19.65
CA GLY A 19 9.44 45.59 -18.31
C GLY A 19 8.79 44.44 -17.55
N ARG A 20 7.88 43.66 -18.17
CA ARG A 20 7.29 42.45 -17.55
C ARG A 20 8.15 41.22 -17.83
N VAL A 21 8.56 40.54 -16.76
CA VAL A 21 9.16 39.20 -16.84
C VAL A 21 8.03 38.21 -17.14
N HIS A 22 7.95 37.74 -18.38
CA HIS A 22 7.03 36.68 -18.77
C HIS A 22 7.52 35.36 -18.13
N LYS A 23 6.95 34.96 -16.99
CA LYS A 23 7.11 33.58 -16.51
C LYS A 23 6.46 32.67 -17.55
N PRO A 24 7.16 31.66 -18.09
CA PRO A 24 6.55 30.71 -19.00
C PRO A 24 5.51 29.91 -18.22
N GLU A 25 4.25 30.14 -18.55
CA GLU A 25 3.12 29.36 -18.07
C GLU A 25 3.23 27.97 -18.71
N ARG A 26 3.99 27.10 -18.03
CA ARG A 26 4.19 25.71 -18.44
C ARG A 26 2.95 24.92 -18.03
N THR A 27 1.83 25.19 -18.69
CA THR A 27 0.66 24.32 -18.68
C THR A 27 1.14 23.00 -19.27
N ARG A 28 1.39 22.00 -18.41
CA ARG A 28 1.65 20.62 -18.86
C ARG A 28 0.41 20.16 -19.61
N ARG A 29 0.43 20.27 -20.94
CA ARG A 29 -0.55 19.61 -21.80
C ARG A 29 -0.40 18.11 -21.54
N LEU A 30 -1.43 17.52 -20.92
CA LEU A 30 -1.55 16.07 -20.85
C LEU A 30 -1.46 15.52 -22.28
N SER A 31 -0.70 14.43 -22.46
CA SER A 31 -0.68 13.73 -23.74
C SER A 31 -2.10 13.26 -24.09
N GLU A 32 -2.40 13.12 -25.39
CA GLU A 32 -3.71 12.59 -25.82
C GLU A 32 -3.99 11.22 -25.20
N ALA A 33 -2.97 10.38 -25.02
CA ALA A 33 -3.07 9.11 -24.28
C ALA A 33 -3.57 9.33 -22.83
N ALA A 34 -2.96 10.26 -22.08
CA ALA A 34 -3.39 10.54 -20.71
C ALA A 34 -4.81 11.15 -20.64
N LYS A 35 -5.23 11.91 -21.66
CA LYS A 35 -6.61 12.42 -21.75
C LYS A 35 -7.61 11.29 -22.04
N GLN A 36 -7.24 10.36 -22.91
CA GLN A 36 -8.08 9.22 -23.29
C GLN A 36 -8.22 8.23 -22.12
N ASP A 37 -7.14 7.98 -21.37
CA ASP A 37 -7.18 7.19 -20.13
C ASP A 37 -8.10 7.82 -19.08
N LEU A 38 -8.02 9.15 -18.89
CA LEU A 38 -8.91 9.87 -17.99
C LEU A 38 -10.37 9.83 -18.43
N ALA A 39 -10.64 9.87 -19.75
CA ALA A 39 -11.99 9.78 -20.29
C ALA A 39 -12.59 8.37 -20.10
N VAL A 40 -11.78 7.31 -20.30
CA VAL A 40 -12.19 5.92 -20.04
C VAL A 40 -12.44 5.70 -18.54
N LEU A 41 -11.55 6.22 -17.67
CA LEU A 41 -11.75 6.17 -16.22
C LEU A 41 -13.04 6.91 -15.82
N GLY A 42 -13.28 8.10 -16.36
CA GLY A 42 -14.49 8.89 -16.10
C GLY A 42 -15.76 8.16 -16.51
N LYS A 43 -15.76 7.52 -17.68
CA LYS A 43 -16.90 6.73 -18.18
C LYS A 43 -17.14 5.46 -17.34
N ARG A 44 -16.08 4.77 -16.88
CA ARG A 44 -16.23 3.58 -16.00
C ARG A 44 -16.64 3.94 -14.58
N MET A 45 -16.13 5.03 -14.01
CA MET A 45 -16.62 5.55 -12.73
C MET A 45 -18.11 5.92 -12.80
N SER A 46 -18.60 6.38 -13.96
CA SER A 46 -20.03 6.61 -14.19
C SER A 46 -20.87 5.32 -14.23
N MET A 47 -20.25 4.16 -14.46
CA MET A 47 -20.88 2.83 -14.39
C MET A 47 -20.68 2.14 -13.02
N GLY A 48 -20.15 2.84 -12.01
CA GLY A 48 -20.04 2.34 -10.63
C GLY A 48 -19.00 1.22 -10.42
N LYS A 49 -18.27 0.80 -11.46
CA LYS A 49 -17.20 -0.20 -11.35
C LYS A 49 -15.87 0.50 -11.04
N LEU A 50 -15.24 0.14 -9.93
CA LEU A 50 -13.91 0.63 -9.59
C LEU A 50 -12.88 0.04 -10.56
N PRO A 51 -11.85 0.81 -10.98
CA PRO A 51 -10.78 0.32 -11.84
C PRO A 51 -9.77 -0.56 -11.08
N LEU A 52 -10.20 -1.24 -10.03
CA LEU A 52 -9.38 -2.01 -9.10
C LEU A 52 -10.06 -3.35 -8.82
N ARG A 53 -9.34 -4.43 -9.09
CA ARG A 53 -9.68 -5.80 -8.68
C ARG A 53 -8.88 -6.16 -7.43
N ILE A 54 -9.54 -6.71 -6.43
CA ILE A 54 -8.91 -7.24 -5.21
C ILE A 54 -9.23 -8.72 -5.13
N THR A 55 -8.21 -9.57 -5.07
CA THR A 55 -8.37 -11.02 -4.96
C THR A 55 -7.76 -11.51 -3.65
N GLU A 56 -8.54 -12.23 -2.85
CA GLU A 56 -8.02 -13.02 -1.71
C GLU A 56 -7.24 -14.21 -2.27
N ARG A 57 -5.97 -14.35 -1.87
CA ARG A 57 -5.06 -15.39 -2.36
C ARG A 57 -4.25 -16.07 -1.26
N SER A 58 -4.63 -15.91 0.01
CA SER A 58 -3.94 -16.60 1.10
C SER A 58 -4.11 -18.12 1.02
N ASN A 59 -5.18 -18.58 0.36
CA ASN A 59 -5.38 -19.96 -0.04
C ASN A 59 -5.41 -20.08 -1.57
N PRO A 60 -4.32 -20.52 -2.22
CA PRO A 60 -4.26 -20.66 -3.68
C PRO A 60 -5.33 -21.59 -4.27
N ALA A 61 -5.90 -22.50 -3.47
CA ALA A 61 -6.97 -23.39 -3.92
C ALA A 61 -8.38 -22.75 -3.85
N LYS A 62 -8.52 -21.60 -3.17
CA LYS A 62 -9.81 -20.92 -2.93
C LYS A 62 -9.72 -19.41 -3.21
N GLU A 63 -9.03 -19.01 -4.28
CA GLU A 63 -8.97 -17.61 -4.67
C GLU A 63 -10.35 -17.06 -5.01
N HIS A 64 -10.66 -15.86 -4.52
CA HIS A 64 -11.93 -15.21 -4.80
C HIS A 64 -11.81 -13.69 -4.74
N GLU A 65 -12.67 -13.00 -5.49
CA GLU A 65 -12.68 -11.54 -5.54
C GLU A 65 -13.32 -10.94 -4.27
N ILE A 66 -12.65 -9.94 -3.71
CA ILE A 66 -13.14 -9.13 -2.59
C ILE A 66 -13.72 -7.85 -3.16
N ARG A 67 -15.00 -7.60 -2.88
CA ARG A 67 -15.60 -6.29 -3.15
C ARG A 67 -15.15 -5.28 -2.08
N PRO A 68 -14.38 -4.24 -2.44
CA PRO A 68 -14.07 -3.18 -1.49
C PRO A 68 -15.35 -2.41 -1.10
N ASN A 69 -15.32 -1.80 0.08
CA ASN A 69 -16.49 -1.15 0.68
C ASN A 69 -17.70 -2.07 0.83
N SER A 70 -17.50 -3.39 0.98
CA SER A 70 -18.59 -4.29 1.37
C SER A 70 -19.20 -3.89 2.72
N ARG A 71 -20.47 -4.20 2.96
CA ARG A 71 -21.11 -4.07 4.28
C ARG A 71 -20.94 -5.33 5.14
N SER A 72 -20.62 -6.44 4.50
CA SER A 72 -20.36 -7.72 5.15
C SER A 72 -18.90 -8.09 4.98
N PRO A 73 -18.20 -8.51 6.05
CA PRO A 73 -16.86 -9.05 5.95
C PRO A 73 -16.81 -10.27 5.03
N VAL A 74 -15.68 -10.48 4.38
CA VAL A 74 -15.42 -11.64 3.51
C VAL A 74 -14.68 -12.69 4.30
N PHE A 75 -15.12 -13.94 4.23
CA PHE A 75 -14.49 -15.06 4.92
C PHE A 75 -13.10 -15.38 4.33
N VAL A 76 -12.14 -15.70 5.19
CA VAL A 76 -10.79 -16.12 4.83
C VAL A 76 -10.40 -17.36 5.61
N GLU A 77 -9.87 -18.36 4.92
CA GLU A 77 -9.44 -19.63 5.52
C GLU A 77 -8.24 -20.20 4.78
N ASN A 78 -7.16 -20.44 5.52
CA ASN A 78 -5.97 -21.15 5.07
C ASN A 78 -5.36 -21.93 6.25
N GLY A 79 -4.18 -22.54 6.02
CA GLY A 79 -3.51 -23.33 7.06
C GLY A 79 -3.08 -22.54 8.31
N ASN A 80 -3.00 -21.22 8.27
CA ASN A 80 -2.51 -20.39 9.37
C ASN A 80 -3.58 -19.48 9.99
N CYS A 81 -4.74 -19.31 9.34
CA CYS A 81 -5.77 -18.38 9.78
C CYS A 81 -7.16 -18.84 9.34
N ILE A 82 -8.15 -18.64 10.21
CA ILE A 82 -9.57 -18.69 9.89
C ILE A 82 -10.26 -17.44 10.45
N GLY A 83 -11.03 -16.76 9.61
CA GLY A 83 -11.65 -15.50 10.02
C GLY A 83 -12.27 -14.73 8.88
N HIS A 84 -12.26 -13.40 9.01
CA HIS A 84 -12.86 -12.48 8.07
C HIS A 84 -11.97 -11.27 7.79
N THR A 85 -12.16 -10.67 6.62
CA THR A 85 -11.49 -9.45 6.19
C THR A 85 -12.50 -8.42 5.69
N LEU A 86 -12.14 -7.15 5.80
CA LEU A 86 -12.91 -6.05 5.22
C LEU A 86 -11.98 -4.98 4.67
N PHE A 87 -12.29 -4.50 3.47
CA PHE A 87 -11.59 -3.41 2.81
C PHE A 87 -12.44 -2.17 2.77
N LYS A 88 -11.97 -1.07 3.35
CA LYS A 88 -12.53 0.27 3.14
C LYS A 88 -11.61 1.02 2.19
N LEU A 89 -12.15 1.55 1.09
CA LEU A 89 -11.45 2.40 0.15
C LEU A 89 -12.12 3.76 0.06
N ARG A 90 -11.30 4.80 -0.01
CA ARG A 90 -11.78 6.13 -0.40
C ARG A 90 -12.04 6.15 -1.90
N THR A 91 -13.28 6.40 -2.29
CA THR A 91 -13.72 6.37 -3.69
C THR A 91 -14.19 7.74 -4.18
N ASN A 92 -14.37 7.87 -5.50
CA ASN A 92 -15.07 8.98 -6.13
C ASN A 92 -16.04 8.42 -7.20
N PRO A 93 -17.37 8.53 -7.04
CA PRO A 93 -18.07 9.17 -5.92
C PRO A 93 -17.79 8.48 -4.57
N PRO A 94 -17.87 9.22 -3.44
CA PRO A 94 -17.65 8.64 -2.12
C PRO A 94 -18.73 7.60 -1.80
N ASP A 95 -18.33 6.51 -1.14
CA ASP A 95 -19.29 5.58 -0.53
C ASP A 95 -19.91 6.27 0.70
N ALA A 96 -21.22 6.50 0.69
CA ALA A 96 -21.92 7.25 1.75
C ALA A 96 -21.77 6.64 3.16
N HIS A 97 -21.64 5.32 3.28
CA HIS A 97 -21.48 4.65 4.57
C HIS A 97 -20.06 4.84 5.13
N TYR A 98 -19.05 4.75 4.27
CA TYR A 98 -17.65 4.89 4.70
C TYR A 98 -17.08 6.31 4.58
N GLN A 99 -17.79 7.24 3.92
CA GLN A 99 -17.35 8.62 3.77
C GLN A 99 -16.96 9.28 5.10
N PRO A 100 -17.74 9.17 6.20
CA PRO A 100 -17.37 9.79 7.47
C PRO A 100 -16.02 9.32 8.03
N TYR A 101 -15.58 8.10 7.70
CA TYR A 101 -14.29 7.57 8.12
C TYR A 101 -13.10 8.25 7.42
N PHE A 102 -13.29 8.66 6.15
CA PHE A 102 -12.27 9.28 5.32
C PHE A 102 -12.32 10.82 5.35
N GLU A 103 -13.47 11.40 5.65
CA GLU A 103 -13.71 12.84 5.63
C GLU A 103 -12.78 13.59 6.60
N GLY A 104 -12.19 14.70 6.13
CA GLY A 104 -11.23 15.50 6.90
C GLY A 104 -9.91 14.78 7.23
N ARG A 105 -9.70 13.54 6.76
CA ARG A 105 -8.49 12.75 7.01
C ARG A 105 -7.73 12.50 5.70
N LYS A 106 -6.44 12.15 5.84
CA LYS A 106 -5.57 11.74 4.72
C LYS A 106 -5.65 10.25 4.39
N ARG A 107 -6.53 9.50 5.08
CA ARG A 107 -6.70 8.06 4.85
C ARG A 107 -7.17 7.82 3.42
N MET A 108 -6.61 6.78 2.82
CA MET A 108 -6.94 6.33 1.47
C MET A 108 -7.57 4.95 1.46
N PHE A 109 -7.17 4.09 2.40
CA PHE A 109 -7.77 2.79 2.60
C PHE A 109 -7.66 2.35 4.07
N GLU A 110 -8.44 1.36 4.46
CA GLU A 110 -8.27 0.55 5.67
C GLU A 110 -8.46 -0.92 5.31
N VAL A 111 -7.59 -1.77 5.84
CA VAL A 111 -7.77 -3.23 5.84
C VAL A 111 -8.04 -3.66 7.28
N MET A 112 -9.13 -4.39 7.48
CA MET A 112 -9.50 -4.98 8.76
C MET A 112 -9.40 -6.49 8.63
N VAL A 113 -8.77 -7.15 9.59
CA VAL A 113 -8.68 -8.62 9.67
C VAL A 113 -9.10 -9.04 11.05
N GLN A 114 -9.97 -10.03 11.15
CA GLN A 114 -10.46 -10.59 12.42
C GLN A 114 -10.49 -12.12 12.33
N GLY A 115 -9.83 -12.82 13.24
CA GLY A 115 -9.87 -14.29 13.23
C GLY A 115 -8.93 -14.97 14.21
N HIS A 116 -8.92 -16.29 14.14
CA HIS A 116 -8.03 -17.16 14.91
C HIS A 116 -6.77 -17.47 14.10
N LEU A 117 -5.63 -17.49 14.77
CA LEU A 117 -4.35 -17.88 14.20
C LEU A 117 -4.10 -19.37 14.50
N LEU A 118 -4.02 -20.20 13.46
CA LEU A 118 -4.00 -21.66 13.62
C LEU A 118 -2.58 -22.22 13.83
N ASN A 119 -1.58 -21.60 13.18
CA ASN A 119 -0.19 -22.08 13.16
C ASN A 119 0.82 -20.95 13.44
N ILE A 120 0.43 -20.03 14.33
CA ILE A 120 1.26 -18.92 14.81
C ILE A 120 1.40 -19.05 16.32
N SER A 121 2.64 -18.99 16.83
CA SER A 121 2.95 -19.22 18.24
C SER A 121 3.56 -17.98 18.92
N PRO A 122 3.74 -18.02 20.25
CA PRO A 122 4.51 -17.00 20.96
C PRO A 122 5.95 -16.87 20.50
N ASP A 123 6.50 -17.79 19.71
CA ASP A 123 7.86 -17.70 19.17
C ASP A 123 7.90 -17.03 17.79
N ASP A 124 6.78 -16.50 17.32
CA ASP A 124 6.67 -15.84 16.02
C ASP A 124 6.57 -14.31 16.11
N GLN A 125 6.90 -13.68 14.99
CA GLN A 125 6.64 -12.29 14.70
C GLN A 125 5.73 -12.19 13.48
N VAL A 126 4.56 -11.58 13.66
CA VAL A 126 3.66 -11.25 12.56
C VAL A 126 4.07 -9.92 11.94
N TYR A 127 4.18 -9.91 10.62
CA TYR A 127 4.42 -8.74 9.79
C TYR A 127 3.19 -8.43 8.95
N MET A 128 2.93 -7.15 8.69
CA MET A 128 1.92 -6.70 7.73
C MET A 128 2.48 -5.56 6.87
N GLY A 129 2.09 -5.52 5.61
CA GLY A 129 2.60 -4.51 4.68
C GLY A 129 2.19 -4.72 3.24
N ILE A 130 3.01 -4.20 2.33
CA ILE A 130 2.80 -4.29 0.88
C ILE A 130 3.97 -5.02 0.21
N MET A 131 3.67 -5.86 -0.78
CA MET A 131 4.63 -6.72 -1.45
C MET A 131 4.32 -6.83 -2.95
N GLY A 132 5.33 -6.71 -3.81
CA GLY A 132 5.24 -7.08 -5.22
C GLY A 132 5.45 -8.58 -5.43
N ASP A 133 5.11 -9.09 -6.61
CA ASP A 133 5.34 -10.51 -6.95
C ASP A 133 6.81 -10.81 -7.33
N LYS A 134 7.59 -9.78 -7.67
CA LYS A 134 8.99 -9.88 -8.11
C LYS A 134 9.79 -8.63 -7.67
N PRO A 135 11.12 -8.62 -7.85
CA PRO A 135 11.92 -7.41 -7.64
C PRO A 135 11.45 -6.25 -8.51
N LEU A 136 11.57 -5.02 -8.00
CA LEU A 136 11.25 -3.81 -8.77
C LEU A 136 12.33 -3.55 -9.80
N ALA A 137 11.92 -3.46 -11.07
CA ALA A 137 12.82 -3.12 -12.16
C ALA A 137 13.09 -1.61 -12.17
N MET A 138 14.24 -1.20 -11.63
CA MET A 138 14.68 0.20 -11.68
C MET A 138 15.40 0.49 -13.00
N ASN A 139 14.62 0.68 -14.06
CA ASN A 139 15.18 0.86 -15.41
C ASN A 139 15.63 2.32 -15.68
N SER A 140 15.54 3.22 -14.69
CA SER A 140 15.94 4.63 -14.84
C SER A 140 16.63 5.17 -13.60
N TRP A 141 17.62 6.06 -13.81
CA TRP A 141 18.34 6.76 -12.74
C TRP A 141 17.38 7.56 -11.83
N LEU A 142 16.33 8.14 -12.42
CA LEU A 142 15.31 8.90 -11.69
C LEU A 142 14.49 7.97 -10.78
N GLY A 143 14.10 6.79 -11.27
CA GLY A 143 13.40 5.76 -10.49
C GLY A 143 14.23 5.23 -9.31
N SER A 144 15.54 5.07 -9.50
CA SER A 144 16.46 4.68 -8.43
C SER A 144 16.57 5.75 -7.34
N TRP A 145 16.68 7.02 -7.74
CA TRP A 145 16.73 8.13 -6.80
C TRP A 145 15.42 8.29 -6.02
N THR A 146 14.26 8.26 -6.69
CA THR A 146 12.96 8.38 -6.01
C THR A 146 12.70 7.20 -5.07
N SER A 147 13.03 5.97 -5.48
CA SER A 147 12.90 4.79 -4.62
C SER A 147 13.78 4.89 -3.38
N SER A 148 15.03 5.34 -3.54
CA SER A 148 15.95 5.56 -2.41
C SER A 148 15.42 6.61 -1.43
N ALA A 149 14.88 7.72 -1.94
CA ALA A 149 14.27 8.76 -1.11
C ALA A 149 13.03 8.24 -0.37
N MET A 150 12.18 7.45 -1.02
CA MET A 150 11.02 6.82 -0.38
C MET A 150 11.44 5.84 0.72
N ILE A 151 12.43 4.98 0.47
CA ILE A 151 12.97 4.05 1.47
C ILE A 151 13.51 4.82 2.67
N ALA A 152 14.28 5.88 2.45
CA ALA A 152 14.81 6.72 3.52
C ALA A 152 13.67 7.35 4.35
N PHE A 153 12.62 7.87 3.69
CA PHE A 153 11.43 8.39 4.36
C PHE A 153 10.71 7.33 5.20
N ILE A 154 10.54 6.12 4.66
CA ILE A 154 9.89 5.01 5.37
C ILE A 154 10.70 4.62 6.61
N LYS A 155 12.02 4.42 6.47
CA LYS A 155 12.92 4.07 7.58
C LYS A 155 12.99 5.15 8.65
N LEU A 156 12.78 6.42 8.29
CA LEU A 156 12.69 7.52 9.25
C LEU A 156 11.38 7.47 10.06
N LYS A 157 10.28 6.98 9.48
CA LYS A 157 8.94 7.02 10.09
C LYS A 157 8.57 5.75 10.82
N VAL A 158 9.14 4.61 10.45
CA VAL A 158 8.75 3.32 10.99
C VAL A 158 9.98 2.59 11.53
N LYS A 159 9.97 2.31 12.83
CA LYS A 159 10.98 1.47 13.47
C LYS A 159 10.79 0.01 13.04
N ASP A 160 11.90 -0.71 12.89
CA ASP A 160 11.92 -2.14 12.58
C ASP A 160 11.18 -2.51 11.28
N VAL A 161 11.11 -1.56 10.34
CA VAL A 161 10.58 -1.82 9.01
C VAL A 161 11.59 -2.59 8.18
N HIS A 162 11.15 -3.69 7.60
CA HIS A 162 11.91 -4.43 6.60
C HIS A 162 11.50 -3.93 5.21
N VAL A 163 12.44 -3.32 4.49
CA VAL A 163 12.21 -2.74 3.16
C VAL A 163 13.27 -3.23 2.20
N THR A 164 12.82 -3.79 1.09
CA THR A 164 13.65 -4.33 0.03
C THR A 164 13.03 -3.96 -1.32
N LEU A 165 13.88 -3.66 -2.31
CA LEU A 165 13.45 -3.54 -3.71
C LEU A 165 13.42 -4.92 -4.40
N GLY A 166 13.75 -5.97 -3.66
CA GLY A 166 13.82 -7.34 -4.10
C GLY A 166 15.15 -7.73 -4.73
N ASN A 167 15.38 -9.04 -4.80
CA ASN A 167 16.53 -9.70 -5.43
C ASN A 167 16.08 -11.11 -5.91
N GLU A 168 17.04 -11.97 -6.27
CA GLU A 168 16.79 -13.34 -6.72
C GLU A 168 16.08 -14.26 -5.69
N HIS A 169 16.08 -13.87 -4.41
CA HIS A 169 15.54 -14.67 -3.31
C HIS A 169 14.30 -14.05 -2.64
N GLU A 170 14.10 -12.75 -2.82
CA GLU A 170 13.12 -11.97 -2.09
C GLU A 170 12.42 -10.99 -3.04
N ALA A 171 11.09 -11.01 -3.07
CA ALA A 171 10.32 -10.03 -3.83
C ALA A 171 10.37 -8.64 -3.15
N ALA A 172 10.17 -7.58 -3.92
CA ALA A 172 10.13 -6.24 -3.37
C ALA A 172 9.01 -6.06 -2.34
N HIS A 173 9.29 -5.47 -1.20
CA HIS A 173 8.26 -5.23 -0.19
C HIS A 173 8.65 -4.18 0.85
N LEU A 174 7.63 -3.74 1.58
CA LEU A 174 7.68 -2.92 2.78
C LEU A 174 6.85 -3.65 3.82
N MET A 175 7.51 -4.20 4.84
CA MET A 175 6.89 -5.04 5.87
C MET A 175 7.21 -4.51 7.25
N MET A 176 6.20 -4.45 8.11
CA MET A 176 6.30 -3.88 9.44
C MET A 176 5.78 -4.89 10.45
N PRO A 177 6.38 -5.00 11.65
CA PRO A 177 5.77 -5.74 12.75
C PRO A 177 4.33 -5.28 12.97
N VAL A 178 3.39 -6.22 13.06
CA VAL A 178 1.95 -5.90 13.06
C VAL A 178 1.56 -4.96 14.20
N PHE A 179 2.16 -5.11 15.38
CA PHE A 179 1.94 -4.24 16.53
C PHE A 179 2.39 -2.80 16.29
N SER A 180 3.38 -2.60 15.42
CA SER A 180 3.92 -1.29 15.06
C SER A 180 3.12 -0.61 13.94
N CYS A 181 2.50 -1.37 13.04
CA CYS A 181 1.74 -0.79 11.92
C CYS A 181 0.23 -0.73 12.14
N ALA A 182 -0.36 -1.69 12.85
CA ALA A 182 -1.78 -1.67 13.16
C ALA A 182 -2.19 -0.39 13.91
N ASP A 183 -3.27 0.23 13.47
CA ASP A 183 -3.87 1.38 14.15
C ASP A 183 -4.71 0.91 15.33
N ARG A 184 -5.46 -0.17 15.11
CA ARG A 184 -6.21 -0.86 16.15
C ARG A 184 -5.83 -2.32 16.19
N PHE A 185 -5.74 -2.83 17.42
CA PHE A 185 -5.42 -4.21 17.72
C PHE A 185 -6.18 -4.57 18.99
N VAL A 186 -7.05 -5.56 18.89
CA VAL A 186 -7.92 -6.05 19.96
C VAL A 186 -7.75 -7.55 20.05
N ILE A 187 -7.65 -8.05 21.26
CA ILE A 187 -7.57 -9.46 21.57
C ILE A 187 -8.81 -9.81 22.36
N THR A 188 -9.57 -10.74 21.83
CA THR A 188 -10.81 -11.22 22.43
C THR A 188 -10.58 -12.64 22.88
N SER A 189 -10.77 -12.89 24.17
CA SER A 189 -10.58 -14.21 24.76
C SER A 189 -11.58 -15.23 24.20
N GLU A 190 -11.20 -16.50 24.23
CA GLU A 190 -12.07 -17.60 23.84
C GLU A 190 -13.42 -17.54 24.59
N GLY A 191 -14.52 -17.50 23.83
CA GLY A 191 -15.88 -17.42 24.36
C GLY A 191 -16.46 -16.00 24.46
N ASP A 192 -15.65 -14.96 24.33
CA ASP A 192 -16.12 -13.56 24.27
C ASP A 192 -16.45 -13.12 22.84
N ASP A 193 -17.31 -12.12 22.71
CA ASP A 193 -17.71 -11.55 21.42
C ASP A 193 -16.64 -10.58 20.89
N PRO A 194 -16.05 -10.82 19.70
CA PRO A 194 -15.09 -9.91 19.12
C PRO A 194 -15.77 -8.61 18.65
N PRO A 195 -15.03 -7.49 18.52
CA PRO A 195 -15.62 -6.24 18.10
C PRO A 195 -16.20 -6.35 16.69
N GLU A 196 -17.36 -5.73 16.44
CA GLU A 196 -18.00 -5.73 15.14
C GLU A 196 -17.06 -5.14 14.05
N MET A 197 -16.93 -5.84 12.92
CA MET A 197 -16.17 -5.35 11.77
C MET A 197 -16.95 -4.28 10.99
N GLY A 198 -16.24 -3.37 10.31
CA GLY A 198 -16.86 -2.32 9.52
C GLY A 198 -17.23 -1.06 10.31
N VAL A 199 -17.19 -1.12 11.64
CA VAL A 199 -17.27 0.07 12.51
C VAL A 199 -16.20 1.11 12.14
N PRO A 200 -16.42 2.41 12.40
CA PRO A 200 -15.45 3.45 12.07
C PRO A 200 -14.05 3.18 12.63
N MET A 201 -13.95 2.55 13.79
CA MET A 201 -12.69 2.20 14.41
C MET A 201 -12.93 1.11 15.46
N PHE A 202 -12.13 0.06 15.45
CA PHE A 202 -12.15 -0.91 16.55
C PHE A 202 -11.82 -0.22 17.89
N PRO A 203 -12.33 -0.75 19.02
CA PRO A 203 -11.97 -0.24 20.34
C PRO A 203 -10.46 -0.31 20.58
N GLU A 204 -9.94 0.59 21.40
CA GLU A 204 -8.54 0.57 21.80
C GLU A 204 -8.41 -0.13 23.14
N GLN A 205 -7.80 -1.31 23.15
CA GLN A 205 -7.57 -2.09 24.37
C GLN A 205 -6.18 -1.81 24.98
N VAL A 206 -5.16 -1.71 24.13
CA VAL A 206 -3.78 -1.44 24.51
C VAL A 206 -3.26 -0.30 23.64
N ALA A 207 -2.58 0.69 24.23
CA ALA A 207 -2.05 1.81 23.46
C ALA A 207 -0.95 1.32 22.51
N LYS A 208 -0.84 1.92 21.32
CA LYS A 208 0.07 1.46 20.27
C LYS A 208 1.55 1.35 20.72
N ASN A 209 2.01 2.27 21.57
CA ASN A 209 3.36 2.28 22.14
C ASN A 209 3.62 1.16 23.17
N GLU A 210 2.56 0.58 23.73
CA GLU A 210 2.62 -0.51 24.71
C GLU A 210 2.58 -1.90 24.04
N ARG A 211 2.08 -1.98 22.80
CA ARG A 211 1.99 -3.26 22.04
C ARG A 211 3.34 -3.80 21.57
N LYS A 212 4.42 -2.99 21.64
CA LYS A 212 5.76 -3.37 21.17
C LYS A 212 6.28 -4.66 21.79
N ASP A 213 5.81 -4.98 23.00
CA ASP A 213 6.22 -6.13 23.79
C ASP A 213 5.16 -7.24 23.85
N TYR A 214 4.09 -7.15 23.04
CA TYR A 214 3.13 -8.25 23.00
C TYR A 214 3.77 -9.48 22.34
N ARG A 215 3.73 -10.62 23.03
CA ARG A 215 4.36 -11.87 22.61
C ARG A 215 3.40 -13.06 22.60
N ASP A 216 2.19 -12.91 23.12
CA ASP A 216 1.36 -14.05 23.53
C ASP A 216 0.34 -14.43 22.45
N TRP A 217 0.84 -14.76 21.24
CA TRP A 217 0.01 -15.38 20.22
C TRP A 217 -0.43 -16.78 20.67
N ASN A 218 -1.69 -17.11 20.45
CA ASN A 218 -2.27 -18.42 20.73
C ASN A 218 -3.39 -18.71 19.74
N THR A 219 -3.85 -19.97 19.72
CA THR A 219 -4.83 -20.46 18.75
C THR A 219 -6.29 -20.33 19.20
N LYS A 220 -6.53 -19.86 20.43
CA LYS A 220 -7.85 -19.81 21.07
C LYS A 220 -8.49 -18.43 20.95
N ASP A 221 -7.69 -17.38 21.15
CA ASP A 221 -8.17 -16.00 21.09
C ASP A 221 -8.51 -15.58 19.66
N THR A 222 -9.41 -14.60 19.56
CA THR A 222 -9.69 -13.89 18.32
C THR A 222 -8.89 -12.60 18.27
N TYR A 223 -8.13 -12.41 17.18
CA TYR A 223 -7.35 -11.19 16.95
C TYR A 223 -8.08 -10.31 15.95
N SER A 224 -8.38 -9.07 16.35
CA SER A 224 -8.97 -8.05 15.48
C SER A 224 -7.98 -6.92 15.25
N LEU A 225 -7.52 -6.75 14.02
CA LEU A 225 -6.57 -5.71 13.64
C LEU A 225 -7.13 -4.84 12.53
N SER A 226 -6.83 -3.54 12.59
CA SER A 226 -7.04 -2.64 11.46
C SER A 226 -5.80 -1.83 11.15
N MET A 227 -5.52 -1.66 9.87
CA MET A 227 -4.42 -0.85 9.35
C MET A 227 -4.96 0.04 8.23
N HIS A 228 -4.85 1.35 8.40
CA HIS A 228 -5.12 2.32 7.36
C HIS A 228 -3.83 2.79 6.68
N GLY A 229 -3.93 3.07 5.39
CA GLY A 229 -2.86 3.72 4.65
C GLY A 229 -3.29 5.10 4.19
N MET A 230 -2.34 6.03 4.21
CA MET A 230 -2.52 7.39 3.68
C MET A 230 -1.61 7.70 2.49
N TYR A 231 -0.63 6.84 2.19
CA TYR A 231 0.40 7.11 1.20
C TYR A 231 0.17 6.43 -0.16
N VAL A 232 -0.88 5.63 -0.27
CA VAL A 232 -1.24 4.95 -1.52
C VAL A 232 -2.74 5.08 -1.75
N ASP A 233 -3.10 5.60 -2.92
CA ASP A 233 -4.47 5.63 -3.44
C ASP A 233 -4.60 4.48 -4.44
N PHE A 234 -5.16 3.34 -4.00
CA PHE A 234 -5.35 2.17 -4.87
C PHE A 234 -6.37 2.40 -5.97
N VAL A 235 -7.37 3.27 -5.75
CA VAL A 235 -8.41 3.56 -6.75
C VAL A 235 -7.85 4.39 -7.90
N LYS A 236 -6.89 5.27 -7.63
CA LYS A 236 -6.17 6.04 -8.66
C LYS A 236 -4.84 5.44 -9.08
N TRP A 237 -4.43 4.35 -8.45
CA TRP A 237 -3.12 3.70 -8.61
C TRP A 237 -1.92 4.65 -8.43
N LYS A 238 -1.90 5.41 -7.32
CA LYS A 238 -0.87 6.43 -7.05
C LYS A 238 -0.25 6.33 -5.67
N VAL A 239 1.04 6.66 -5.59
CA VAL A 239 1.68 7.12 -4.35
C VAL A 239 1.24 8.57 -4.14
N VAL A 240 0.73 8.88 -2.95
CA VAL A 240 0.15 10.18 -2.60
C VAL A 240 0.62 10.64 -1.23
N ASN A 241 0.41 11.91 -0.89
CA ASN A 241 0.63 12.46 0.45
C ASN A 241 2.06 12.35 1.01
N ILE A 242 3.07 12.06 0.18
CA ILE A 242 4.48 12.04 0.62
C ILE A 242 4.99 13.48 0.76
N PRO A 243 5.45 13.91 1.95
CA PRO A 243 5.93 15.27 2.14
C PRO A 243 7.08 15.62 1.19
N GLY A 244 6.95 16.75 0.48
CA GLY A 244 7.99 17.26 -0.42
C GLY A 244 8.08 16.55 -1.77
N LEU A 245 7.27 15.52 -2.03
CA LEU A 245 7.21 14.83 -3.32
C LEU A 245 5.83 15.03 -3.98
N PRO A 246 5.77 15.16 -5.32
CA PRO A 246 4.49 15.12 -6.02
C PRO A 246 3.88 13.71 -5.98
N ASP A 247 2.57 13.63 -6.22
CA ASP A 247 1.90 12.34 -6.46
C ASP A 247 2.54 11.64 -7.67
N MET A 248 2.76 10.32 -7.55
CA MET A 248 3.40 9.50 -8.58
C MET A 248 2.53 8.31 -8.93
N CYS A 249 2.51 7.90 -10.20
CA CYS A 249 1.84 6.67 -10.60
C CYS A 249 2.56 5.47 -10.00
N LEU A 250 1.84 4.52 -9.39
CA LEU A 250 2.44 3.30 -8.87
C LEU A 250 3.15 2.49 -9.97
N SER A 251 2.65 2.53 -11.20
CA SER A 251 3.28 1.89 -12.37
C SER A 251 4.67 2.45 -12.69
N THR A 252 5.05 3.63 -12.19
CA THR A 252 6.44 4.12 -12.29
C THR A 252 7.42 3.19 -11.55
N PHE A 253 6.94 2.47 -10.54
CA PHE A 253 7.74 1.52 -9.74
C PHE A 253 7.40 0.08 -10.08
N LEU A 254 6.11 -0.24 -10.18
CA LEU A 254 5.60 -1.60 -10.35
C LEU A 254 5.56 -2.04 -11.83
N GLY A 255 5.60 -1.11 -12.77
CA GLY A 255 5.18 -1.38 -14.16
C GLY A 255 3.75 -1.91 -14.17
N ASP A 256 3.59 -3.10 -14.74
CA ASP A 256 2.33 -3.85 -14.83
C ASP A 256 2.16 -4.88 -13.70
N MET A 257 3.10 -4.94 -12.76
CA MET A 257 3.04 -5.89 -11.66
C MET A 257 1.88 -5.53 -10.72
N PRO A 258 1.14 -6.54 -10.21
CA PRO A 258 0.19 -6.34 -9.13
C PRO A 258 0.90 -5.89 -7.85
N LEU A 259 0.12 -5.33 -6.93
CA LEU A 259 0.58 -5.09 -5.56
C LEU A 259 -0.20 -5.99 -4.61
N ASN A 260 0.47 -6.60 -3.66
CA ASN A 260 -0.18 -7.42 -2.63
C ASN A 260 -0.18 -6.67 -1.29
N ILE A 261 -1.32 -6.66 -0.59
CA ILE A 261 -1.35 -6.36 0.85
C ILE A 261 -1.33 -7.70 1.57
N VAL A 262 -0.33 -7.91 2.42
CA VAL A 262 -0.09 -9.22 3.03
C VAL A 262 0.13 -9.09 4.53
N ALA A 263 -0.24 -10.16 5.26
CA ALA A 263 0.27 -10.42 6.59
C ALA A 263 0.78 -11.86 6.67
N TYR A 264 1.97 -12.04 7.26
CA TYR A 264 2.57 -13.35 7.45
C TYR A 264 3.40 -13.38 8.73
N ALA A 265 3.65 -14.58 9.24
CA ALA A 265 4.55 -14.82 10.35
C ALA A 265 5.92 -15.33 9.87
N LEU A 266 6.96 -14.95 10.62
CA LEU A 266 8.30 -15.53 10.59
C LEU A 266 8.70 -15.89 12.03
N PRO A 267 9.69 -16.80 12.22
CA PRO A 267 10.28 -17.02 13.53
C PRO A 267 10.76 -15.70 14.15
N ARG A 268 10.54 -15.54 15.46
CA ARG A 268 11.00 -14.35 16.18
C ARG A 268 12.52 -14.29 16.18
N GLY A 269 13.05 -13.08 16.05
CA GLY A 269 14.49 -12.87 15.92
C GLY A 269 15.05 -13.29 14.56
N HIS A 270 14.18 -13.62 13.59
CA HIS A 270 14.60 -13.81 12.21
C HIS A 270 15.40 -12.59 11.73
N THR A 271 16.63 -12.84 11.29
CA THR A 271 17.51 -11.83 10.71
C THR A 271 17.76 -12.16 9.26
N GLY A 272 17.70 -11.15 8.39
CA GLY A 272 18.00 -11.31 6.96
C GLY A 272 16.76 -11.29 6.08
N PRO A 273 16.84 -11.83 4.85
CA PRO A 273 15.76 -11.77 3.88
C PRO A 273 14.52 -12.53 4.35
N HIS A 274 13.34 -12.02 4.02
CA HIS A 274 12.05 -12.68 4.22
C HIS A 274 11.77 -13.58 3.01
N LEU A 275 12.40 -14.76 2.98
CA LEU A 275 12.29 -15.72 1.88
C LEU A 275 10.88 -16.30 1.81
N GLU A 276 10.40 -16.59 0.60
CA GLU A 276 9.03 -17.09 0.39
C GLU A 276 8.74 -18.37 1.17
N LYS A 277 9.69 -19.31 1.20
CA LYS A 277 9.58 -20.59 1.90
C LYS A 277 9.44 -20.46 3.43
N ASP A 278 9.86 -19.33 4.00
CA ASP A 278 9.86 -19.13 5.46
C ASP A 278 8.55 -18.45 5.92
N LYS A 279 7.78 -17.87 5.00
CA LYS A 279 6.56 -17.11 5.30
C LYS A 279 5.38 -18.05 5.57
N ARG A 280 4.75 -17.87 6.73
CA ARG A 280 3.42 -18.42 7.01
C ARG A 280 2.37 -17.35 6.82
N TYR A 281 1.75 -17.30 5.64
CA TYR A 281 0.74 -16.28 5.31
C TYR A 281 -0.53 -16.44 6.15
N ILE A 282 -0.94 -15.35 6.76
CA ILE A 282 -2.21 -15.19 7.49
C ILE A 282 -3.26 -14.69 6.50
N VAL A 283 -2.94 -13.62 5.76
CA VAL A 283 -3.77 -13.08 4.67
C VAL A 283 -2.89 -12.59 3.53
N SER A 284 -3.41 -12.65 2.30
CA SER A 284 -2.74 -12.11 1.12
C SER A 284 -3.80 -11.63 0.14
N PHE A 285 -3.77 -10.34 -0.18
CA PHE A 285 -4.73 -9.70 -1.06
C PHE A 285 -3.99 -9.14 -2.26
N LYS A 286 -4.26 -9.66 -3.45
CA LYS A 286 -3.71 -9.16 -4.71
C LYS A 286 -4.55 -8.00 -5.22
N LEU A 287 -3.92 -6.87 -5.48
CA LEU A 287 -4.53 -5.67 -6.05
C LEU A 287 -4.02 -5.50 -7.47
N GLU A 288 -4.96 -5.42 -8.42
CA GLU A 288 -4.71 -5.24 -9.84
C GLU A 288 -5.53 -4.07 -10.37
N HIS A 289 -4.88 -3.14 -11.07
CA HIS A 289 -5.56 -1.97 -11.61
C HIS A 289 -5.87 -2.14 -13.10
N GLU A 290 -7.09 -1.81 -13.51
CA GLU A 290 -7.56 -2.05 -14.89
C GLU A 290 -6.76 -1.29 -15.95
N SER A 291 -6.15 -0.13 -15.61
CA SER A 291 -5.31 0.63 -16.55
C SER A 291 -4.03 -0.12 -16.97
N ILE A 292 -3.65 -1.18 -16.24
CA ILE A 292 -2.53 -2.05 -16.60
C ILE A 292 -2.94 -3.01 -17.73
N HIS A 293 -4.21 -3.41 -17.79
CA HIS A 293 -4.69 -4.43 -18.74
C HIS A 293 -5.20 -3.83 -20.06
N SER A 294 -5.42 -2.51 -20.14
CA SER A 294 -5.89 -1.82 -21.35
C SER A 294 -4.79 -1.26 -22.24
N MET A 295 -3.51 -1.51 -21.92
CA MET A 295 -2.34 -1.13 -22.73
C MET A 295 -1.73 -2.30 -23.51
N LEU A 296 -2.36 -3.47 -23.46
CA LEU A 296 -2.13 -4.63 -24.33
C LEU A 296 -3.29 -4.77 -25.31
#